data_AF-A0A9E3ZWZ3-F1
#
_entry.id   AF-A0A9E3ZWZ3-F1
#
_cell.length_a   1.000
_cell.length_b   1.000
_cell.length_c   1.000
_cell.angle_alpha   90.00
_cell.angle_beta   90.00
_cell.angle_gamma   90.00
#
_symmetry.space_group_name_H-M   'P 1'
#
loop_
_entity.id
_entity.type
_entity.pdbx_description
1 polymer ?
#
loop_
_entity_poly.entity_id
_entity_poly.type
_entity_poly.pdbx_seq_one_letter_code
_entity_poly.pdbx_strand_id
1 'polypeptide(L)'
;MNSLAQTAMQTAEEMRRQLTDKAVEDTAFRAKLVADPKGVIEEEFGIAVPDFLEIKVHESEPKVLHLSLPPSSDVELDEDQLEAIAAGLSCCL
;
A
#
# COMPACT_ATOMS: atom_id res chain seq x y z
N MET A 1 -15.30 -21.39 -7.81
CA MET A 1 -14.56 -20.43 -8.64
C MET A 1 -14.48 -19.13 -7.88
N ASN A 2 -13.35 -18.82 -7.24
CA ASN A 2 -12.90 -17.46 -6.83
C ASN A 2 -11.46 -17.49 -6.27
N SER A 3 -10.60 -18.31 -6.90
CA SER A 3 -9.24 -18.57 -6.40
C SER A 3 -8.23 -17.47 -6.76
N LEU A 4 -8.49 -16.65 -7.80
CA LEU A 4 -7.52 -15.66 -8.29
C LEU A 4 -7.51 -14.38 -7.43
N ALA A 5 -8.68 -13.89 -7.01
CA ALA A 5 -8.78 -12.76 -6.08
C ALA A 5 -8.21 -13.10 -4.69
N GLN A 6 -8.36 -14.34 -4.24
CA GLN A 6 -7.81 -14.80 -2.97
C GLN A 6 -6.27 -14.85 -3.00
N THR A 7 -5.66 -15.36 -4.06
CA THR A 7 -4.19 -15.41 -4.17
C THR A 7 -3.58 -14.00 -4.27
N ALA A 8 -4.20 -13.08 -5.02
CA ALA A 8 -3.72 -11.70 -5.12
C ALA A 8 -3.79 -10.95 -3.78
N MET A 9 -4.89 -11.09 -3.03
CA MET A 9 -5.02 -10.52 -1.68
C MET A 9 -4.00 -11.12 -0.71
N GLN A 10 -3.72 -12.43 -0.79
CA GLN A 10 -2.74 -13.06 0.08
C GLN A 10 -1.31 -12.54 -0.16
N THR A 11 -0.91 -12.34 -1.41
CA THR A 11 0.42 -11.80 -1.73
C THR A 11 0.58 -10.34 -1.30
N ALA A 12 -0.46 -9.52 -1.48
CA ALA A 12 -0.45 -8.12 -1.02
C ALA A 12 -0.38 -8.02 0.51
N GLU A 13 -1.11 -8.88 1.24
CA GLU A 13 -1.03 -8.96 2.70
C GLU A 13 0.34 -9.39 3.20
N GLU A 14 0.96 -10.38 2.55
CA GLU A 14 2.31 -10.84 2.91
C GLU A 14 3.37 -9.76 2.68
N MET A 15 3.30 -9.06 1.55
CA MET A 15 4.16 -7.90 1.25
C MET A 15 4.01 -6.81 2.32
N ARG A 16 2.77 -6.45 2.66
CA ARG A 16 2.45 -5.44 3.69
C ARG A 16 3.01 -5.84 5.05
N ARG A 17 2.89 -7.12 5.41
CA ARG A 17 3.41 -7.64 6.68
C ARG A 17 4.93 -7.56 6.74
N GLN A 18 5.62 -7.98 5.68
CA GLN A 18 7.10 -7.91 5.63
C GLN A 18 7.61 -6.47 5.78
N LEU A 19 6.97 -5.52 5.10
CA LEU A 19 7.30 -4.09 5.23
C LEU A 19 7.08 -3.59 6.66
N THR A 20 5.98 -3.99 7.29
CA THR A 20 5.64 -3.57 8.66
C THR A 20 6.61 -4.16 9.69
N ASP A 21 6.88 -5.46 9.61
CA ASP A 21 7.79 -6.15 10.52
C ASP A 21 9.21 -5.54 10.44
N LYS A 22 9.70 -5.30 9.21
CA LYS A 22 10.99 -4.64 8.98
C LYS A 22 11.02 -3.20 9.50
N ALA A 23 9.93 -2.45 9.35
CA ALA A 23 9.83 -1.09 9.89
C ALA A 23 9.77 -1.04 11.43
N VAL A 24 9.28 -2.09 12.09
CA VAL A 24 9.31 -2.19 13.56
C VAL A 24 10.73 -2.48 14.06
N GLU A 25 11.47 -3.33 13.36
CA GLU A 25 12.84 -3.72 13.74
C GLU A 25 13.90 -2.67 13.37
N ASP A 26 13.72 -1.98 12.23
CA ASP A 26 14.67 -1.00 11.70
C ASP A 26 14.05 0.40 11.61
N THR A 27 14.40 1.24 12.59
CA THR A 27 13.96 2.64 12.66
C THR A 27 14.49 3.50 11.49
N ALA A 28 15.64 3.17 10.90
CA ALA A 28 16.17 3.89 9.73
C ALA A 28 15.40 3.48 8.47
N PHE A 29 15.05 2.20 8.34
CA PHE A 29 14.14 1.72 7.30
C PHE A 29 12.77 2.39 7.41
N ARG A 30 12.21 2.46 8.63
CA ARG A 30 10.94 3.14 8.88
C ARG A 30 10.96 4.61 8.47
N ALA A 31 12.03 5.33 8.80
CA ALA A 31 12.19 6.73 8.39
C ALA A 31 12.30 6.88 6.86
N LYS A 32 13.01 5.97 6.18
CA LYS A 32 13.09 5.94 4.72
C LYS A 32 11.74 5.63 4.08
N LEU A 33 11.00 4.66 4.61
CA LEU A 33 9.68 4.26 4.10
C LEU A 33 8.65 5.40 4.20
N VAL A 34 8.73 6.21 5.26
CA VAL A 34 7.88 7.41 5.39
C VAL A 34 8.31 8.54 4.44
N ALA A 35 9.62 8.70 4.21
CA ALA A 35 10.16 9.77 3.36
C ALA A 35 10.03 9.48 1.85
N ASP A 36 10.27 8.25 1.43
CA ASP A 36 10.21 7.80 0.04
C ASP A 36 9.65 6.37 -0.05
N PRO A 37 8.33 6.20 0.08
CA PRO A 37 7.73 4.87 0.04
C PRO A 37 7.88 4.18 -1.33
N LYS A 38 7.89 4.94 -2.43
CA LYS A 38 8.07 4.38 -3.77
C LYS A 38 9.46 3.77 -3.92
N GLY A 39 10.51 4.56 -3.63
CA GLY A 39 11.88 4.09 -3.74
C GLY A 39 12.17 2.89 -2.83
N VAL A 40 11.59 2.86 -1.63
CA VAL A 40 11.73 1.70 -0.73
C VAL A 40 11.02 0.46 -1.28
N ILE A 41 9.82 0.57 -1.83
CA ILE A 41 9.11 -0.58 -2.42
C ILE A 41 9.85 -1.10 -3.66
N GLU A 42 10.38 -0.20 -4.49
CA GLU A 42 11.19 -0.54 -5.66
C GLU A 42 12.49 -1.24 -5.28
N GLU A 43 13.19 -0.76 -4.26
CA GLU A 43 14.45 -1.35 -3.76
C GLU A 43 14.23 -2.72 -3.11
N GLU A 44 13.16 -2.88 -2.34
CA GLU A 44 12.89 -4.09 -1.55
C GLU A 44 12.27 -5.22 -2.39
N PHE A 45 11.34 -4.90 -3.30
CA PHE A 45 10.60 -5.90 -4.07
C PHE A 45 10.96 -5.91 -5.55
N GLY A 46 11.73 -4.94 -6.05
CA GLY A 46 12.07 -4.84 -7.48
C GLY A 46 10.86 -4.54 -8.37
N ILE A 47 9.77 -4.00 -7.79
CA ILE A 47 8.52 -3.71 -8.48
C ILE A 47 8.49 -2.23 -8.82
N ALA A 48 8.46 -1.90 -10.10
CA ALA A 48 8.29 -0.52 -10.55
C ALA A 48 6.90 -0.01 -10.15
N VAL A 49 6.85 1.08 -9.40
CA VAL A 49 5.59 1.73 -9.03
C VAL A 49 5.20 2.71 -10.13
N PRO A 50 4.01 2.58 -10.74
CA PRO A 50 3.60 3.49 -11.80
C PRO A 50 3.58 4.96 -11.35
N ASP A 51 3.89 5.88 -12.27
CA ASP A 51 3.94 7.32 -11.98
C ASP A 51 2.59 7.88 -11.53
N PHE A 52 1.47 7.33 -12.03
CA PHE A 52 0.12 7.77 -11.68
C PHE A 52 -0.29 7.43 -10.25
N LEU A 53 0.43 6.52 -9.59
CA LEU A 53 0.07 6.03 -8.26
C LEU A 53 0.84 6.77 -7.18
N GLU A 54 0.17 7.55 -6.34
CA GLU A 54 0.79 8.24 -5.21
C GLU A 54 0.68 7.37 -3.95
N ILE A 55 1.82 7.01 -3.34
CA ILE A 55 1.86 6.23 -2.09
C ILE A 55 2.14 7.19 -0.94
N LYS A 56 1.23 7.22 0.05
CA LYS A 56 1.45 7.93 1.31
C LYS A 56 1.51 6.95 2.46
N VAL A 57 2.60 7.01 3.21
CA VAL A 57 2.75 6.26 4.45
C VAL A 57 2.45 7.18 5.61
N HIS A 58 1.41 6.82 6.36
CA HIS A 58 1.04 7.52 7.58
C HIS A 58 1.49 6.72 8.79
N GLU A 59 2.12 7.39 9.75
CA GLU A 59 2.46 6.79 11.02
C GLU A 59 1.21 6.73 11.91
N SER A 60 0.85 5.53 12.36
CA SER A 60 -0.21 5.37 13.36
C SER A 60 0.31 5.77 14.73
N GLU A 61 -0.11 6.94 15.21
CA GLU A 61 0.15 7.39 16.57
C GLU A 61 -0.90 6.79 17.54
N PRO A 62 -0.56 6.50 18.82
CA PRO A 62 -1.44 5.82 19.77
C PRO A 62 -2.79 6.51 20.04
N LYS A 63 -2.93 7.78 19.65
CA LYS A 63 -4.11 8.61 19.87
C LYS A 63 -4.69 9.19 18.58
N VAL A 64 -4.22 8.72 17.42
CA VAL A 64 -4.68 9.17 16.11
C VAL A 64 -5.36 8.01 15.40
N LEU A 65 -6.64 8.19 15.08
CA LEU A 65 -7.39 7.26 14.25
C LEU A 65 -7.35 7.78 12.80
N HIS A 66 -6.80 6.96 11.89
CA HIS A 66 -6.82 7.23 10.47
C HIS A 66 -8.06 6.57 9.86
N LEU A 67 -8.89 7.36 9.17
CA LEU A 67 -10.07 6.87 8.46
C LEU A 67 -9.86 7.07 6.96
N SER A 68 -9.71 5.98 6.20
CA SER A 68 -9.77 6.06 4.73
C SER A 68 -11.21 6.24 4.30
N LEU A 69 -11.47 7.32 3.58
CA LEU A 69 -12.71 7.49 2.85
C LEU A 69 -12.44 7.21 1.38
N PRO A 70 -13.14 6.24 0.77
CA PRO A 70 -13.00 5.99 -0.66
C PRO A 70 -13.42 7.24 -1.44
N PRO A 71 -12.84 7.47 -2.64
CA PRO A 71 -13.30 8.53 -3.50
C PRO A 71 -14.80 8.38 -3.78
N SER A 72 -15.50 9.51 -3.90
CA SER A 72 -16.90 9.51 -4.34
C SER A 72 -17.01 8.78 -5.67
N SER A 73 -18.03 7.94 -5.84
CA SER A 73 -18.27 7.12 -7.03
C SER A 73 -18.40 7.87 -8.36
N ASP A 74 -18.39 9.21 -8.34
CA ASP A 74 -18.33 10.08 -9.52
C ASP A 74 -16.92 10.25 -10.11
N VAL A 75 -15.89 9.63 -9.52
CA VAL A 75 -14.56 9.56 -10.14
C VAL A 75 -14.57 8.45 -11.19
N GLU A 76 -14.64 8.84 -12.47
CA GLU A 76 -14.39 7.91 -13.58
C GLU A 76 -12.91 7.51 -13.56
N LEU A 77 -12.65 6.36 -12.97
CA LEU A 77 -11.37 5.67 -13.03
C LEU A 77 -11.34 4.81 -14.30
N ASP A 78 -10.23 4.82 -15.01
CA ASP A 78 -10.01 3.87 -16.09
C ASP A 78 -9.83 2.43 -15.56
N GLU A 79 -9.85 1.44 -16.46
CA GLU A 79 -9.74 0.03 -16.07
C GLU A 79 -8.43 -0.28 -15.32
N ASP A 80 -7.32 0.37 -15.69
CA ASP A 80 -6.01 0.19 -15.04
C ASP A 80 -6.01 0.78 -13.62
N GLN A 81 -6.69 1.92 -13.43
CA GLN A 81 -6.88 2.55 -12.12
C GLN A 81 -7.83 1.77 -11.22
N LEU A 82 -8.89 1.17 -11.77
CA LEU A 82 -9.81 0.29 -11.04
C LEU A 82 -9.12 -0.98 -10.55
N GLU A 83 -8.28 -1.58 -11.40
CA GLU A 83 -7.52 -2.78 -11.04
C GLU A 83 -6.51 -2.49 -9.92
N ALA A 84 -5.87 -1.32 -9.94
CA ALA A 84 -4.99 -0.88 -8.84
C ALA A 84 -5.72 -0.71 -7.50
N ILE A 85 -6.95 -0.19 -7.50
CA ILE A 85 -7.75 -0.05 -6.26
C ILE A 85 -8.27 -1.42 -5.78
N ALA A 86 -8.74 -2.26 -6.70
CA ALA A 86 -9.23 -3.61 -6.40
C ALA A 86 -8.12 -4.52 -5.81
N ALA A 87 -6.86 -4.25 -6.13
CA ALA A 87 -5.70 -4.90 -5.55
C ALA A 87 -5.44 -4.53 -4.06
N GLY A 88 -6.28 -3.71 -3.43
CA GLY A 88 -6.26 -3.49 -1.99
C GLY A 88 -5.27 -2.41 -1.50
N LEU A 89 -4.79 -1.54 -2.41
CA LEU A 89 -3.93 -0.40 -2.09
C LEU A 89 -4.61 0.69 -1.22
N SER A 90 -5.89 0.53 -0.89
CA SER A 90 -6.68 1.47 -0.06
C SER A 90 -6.74 1.12 1.44
N CYS A 91 -6.16 0.03 1.93
CA CYS A 91 -6.39 -0.34 3.33
C CYS A 91 -5.58 0.52 4.31
N CYS A 92 -6.27 1.46 4.96
CA CYS A 92 -5.94 1.89 6.31
C CYS A 92 -5.93 0.68 7.27
N LEU A 93 -5.00 0.73 8.22
CA LEU A 93 -4.85 -0.19 9.35
C LEU A 93 -6.13 -0.34 10.17
#